data_AF-A0A2H0Z355-F1
#
_entry.id   AF-A0A2H0Z355-F1
#
_cell.length_a   1.000
_cell.length_b   1.000
_cell.length_c   1.000
_cell.angle_alpha   90.00
_cell.angle_beta   90.00
_cell.angle_gamma   90.00
#
_symmetry.space_group_name_H-M   'P 1'
#
loop_
_entity.id
_entity.type
_entity.pdbx_description
1 polymer ?
#
loop_
_entity_poly.entity_id
_entity_poly.type
_entity_poly.pdbx_seq_one_letter_code
_entity_poly.pdbx_strand_id
1 'polypeptide(L)'
;MPPKNLSKKLCDQQILRDRPYPPLNKCRFGIRIILLFLFIPIKIFTQENSDCFGCHDDKSLTGKKNGKTISVYVSEKNFTKFVHGTVPCIGCHVDLKDSEFPHSENLKPAKCGGCHQSEQELHSKSLHGKAIARGDNLAPTCKTCHGSHEVLPVKDPKSSVYPMKIPFLCGRCHQEGTKVQTQRTIHQDHILENFSESIHGQGLLKKGLVVAPNCASCHTPHSILPHTDPASSISRNNIAATCTKCHVMIEAVHRKIIRGELWEKKSHILPACIDCHQPHKIRNIFYELGMANQDCMRCHQVENLKSSKDGRSLHVNVKQYEQSIHNKTACSQCHSEVNASHVRPCETITKKVDCASCHAEVGDEYKQSTHGMLSAKNDPNAPVCSECHGTHEILSKKNPKSRTFPTNIPALCALCHREGEQAAVRYKGKEHSIIESYTESIHGKGLMKSGLTVTATCTGCHTAHRELPHTNPNSSINPQNVAATCGTCHHGIQEKFEKSIHSSKISNAKNLPSCNDCHSAHKIKRADSEGFKLHIMDQCGRCHVEIAK
;
A
#
# COMPACT_ATOMS: atom_id res chain seq x y z
N MET A 1 35.13 -3.75 -32.22
CA MET A 1 34.41 -3.25 -33.41
C MET A 1 32.95 -3.67 -33.28
N PRO A 2 31.98 -2.74 -33.29
CA PRO A 2 30.56 -3.05 -33.08
C PRO A 2 29.86 -3.39 -34.41
N PRO A 3 28.70 -4.06 -34.36
CA PRO A 3 27.69 -3.90 -35.40
C PRO A 3 26.36 -3.36 -34.86
N LYS A 4 25.99 -2.21 -35.42
CA LYS A 4 24.69 -1.81 -36.01
C LYS A 4 23.37 -2.22 -35.34
N ASN A 5 22.63 -1.18 -34.92
CA ASN A 5 21.21 -0.88 -35.12
C ASN A 5 20.23 -2.06 -35.37
N LEU A 6 19.31 -2.26 -34.41
CA LEU A 6 17.92 -2.64 -34.69
C LEU A 6 16.97 -1.64 -34.01
N SER A 7 16.39 -0.77 -34.82
CA SER A 7 15.08 -0.16 -34.55
C SER A 7 13.99 -1.03 -35.18
N LYS A 8 12.74 -0.87 -34.70
CA LYS A 8 11.51 -1.59 -35.06
C LYS A 8 11.33 -2.99 -34.46
N LYS A 9 10.61 -3.02 -33.34
CA LYS A 9 9.36 -3.78 -33.16
C LYS A 9 8.90 -3.59 -31.73
N LEU A 10 7.82 -2.85 -31.53
CA LEU A 10 6.90 -2.94 -30.39
C LEU A 10 5.74 -1.97 -30.70
N CYS A 11 4.83 -2.43 -31.55
CA CYS A 11 3.50 -1.85 -31.67
C CYS A 11 2.57 -3.02 -31.96
N ASP A 12 2.18 -3.73 -30.91
CA ASP A 12 1.05 -4.64 -30.92
C ASP A 12 0.53 -4.76 -29.49
N GLN A 13 -0.79 -4.63 -29.37
CA GLN A 13 -1.66 -4.75 -28.18
C GLN A 13 -2.22 -3.43 -27.63
N GLN A 14 -3.13 -2.86 -28.43
CA GLN A 14 -4.16 -1.96 -27.96
C GLN A 14 -5.51 -2.56 -28.40
N ILE A 15 -6.18 -3.26 -27.48
CA ILE A 15 -7.55 -3.74 -27.67
C ILE A 15 -8.33 -3.37 -26.39
N LEU A 16 -9.55 -2.85 -26.62
CA LEU A 16 -10.64 -2.57 -25.69
C LEU A 16 -10.72 -1.13 -25.15
N ARG A 17 -11.36 -0.23 -25.91
CA ARG A 17 -12.77 0.19 -25.70
C ARG A 17 -13.05 1.46 -26.51
N ASP A 18 -13.86 1.35 -27.56
CA ASP A 18 -14.74 2.42 -28.04
C ASP A 18 -15.84 1.80 -28.89
N ARG A 19 -17.11 2.07 -28.54
CA ARG A 19 -18.31 1.73 -29.35
C ARG A 19 -18.90 3.03 -29.90
N PRO A 20 -19.05 3.18 -31.22
CA PRO A 20 -19.91 4.21 -31.80
C PRO A 20 -21.28 3.63 -32.22
N TYR A 21 -22.31 4.48 -32.09
CA TYR A 21 -23.70 4.27 -32.53
C TYR A 21 -23.85 4.52 -34.06
N PRO A 22 -24.91 3.96 -34.71
CA PRO A 22 -24.98 3.77 -36.16
C PRO A 22 -25.52 5.00 -36.95
N PRO A 23 -25.35 5.02 -38.30
CA PRO A 23 -25.69 6.16 -39.15
C PRO A 23 -27.15 6.13 -39.64
N LEU A 24 -27.73 7.32 -39.80
CA LEU A 24 -29.05 7.53 -40.43
C LEU A 24 -28.90 8.10 -41.85
N ASN A 25 -29.79 7.62 -42.71
CA ASN A 25 -29.83 7.76 -44.16
C ASN A 25 -30.05 9.19 -44.68
N LYS A 26 -29.52 9.41 -45.88
CA LYS A 26 -29.83 10.50 -46.82
C LYS A 26 -31.32 10.48 -47.21
N CYS A 27 -31.96 11.65 -47.33
CA CYS A 27 -32.78 12.00 -48.52
C CYS A 27 -33.44 13.41 -48.47
N ARG A 28 -33.29 14.10 -49.60
CA ARG A 28 -34.24 14.97 -50.33
C ARG A 28 -34.46 16.43 -49.89
N PHE A 29 -33.91 17.28 -50.76
CA PHE A 29 -34.36 18.61 -51.16
C PHE A 29 -35.90 18.79 -51.15
N GLY A 30 -36.34 19.88 -50.52
CA GLY A 30 -37.67 20.45 -50.66
C GLY A 30 -37.60 21.97 -50.45
N ILE A 31 -37.79 22.72 -51.53
CA ILE A 31 -37.85 24.18 -51.58
C ILE A 31 -38.99 24.67 -50.66
N ARG A 32 -38.69 25.52 -49.67
CA ARG A 32 -39.70 26.21 -48.87
C ARG A 32 -39.73 27.71 -49.19
N ILE A 33 -40.92 28.13 -49.58
CA ILE A 33 -41.36 29.48 -49.90
C ILE A 33 -41.11 30.44 -48.73
N ILE A 34 -40.48 31.58 -49.01
CA ILE A 34 -40.27 32.69 -48.08
C ILE A 34 -41.61 33.43 -47.91
N LEU A 35 -42.19 33.36 -46.71
CA LEU A 35 -43.30 34.20 -46.27
C LEU A 35 -42.73 35.29 -45.36
N LEU A 36 -42.71 36.52 -45.87
CA LEU A 36 -42.26 37.72 -45.18
C LEU A 36 -43.31 38.15 -44.15
N PHE A 37 -43.17 37.74 -42.89
CA PHE A 37 -43.96 38.28 -41.78
C PHE A 37 -43.27 39.56 -41.27
N LEU A 38 -43.96 40.70 -41.43
CA LEU A 38 -43.63 41.94 -40.73
C LEU A 38 -43.73 41.70 -39.21
N PHE A 39 -42.58 41.64 -38.54
CA PHE A 39 -42.51 41.69 -37.08
C PHE A 39 -42.60 43.14 -36.62
N ILE A 40 -43.71 43.48 -35.96
CA ILE A 40 -43.84 44.67 -35.12
C ILE A 40 -42.93 44.44 -33.89
N PRO A 41 -42.02 45.38 -33.54
CA PRO A 41 -41.17 45.20 -32.38
C PRO A 41 -42.00 45.34 -31.11
N ILE A 42 -42.31 44.22 -30.46
CA ILE A 42 -42.72 44.22 -29.06
C ILE A 42 -41.45 44.59 -28.28
N LYS A 43 -41.42 45.80 -27.69
CA LYS A 43 -40.40 46.16 -26.70
C LYS A 43 -40.60 45.29 -25.47
N ILE A 44 -39.95 44.14 -25.45
CA ILE A 44 -39.70 43.41 -24.21
C ILE A 44 -38.63 44.24 -23.48
N PHE A 45 -39.02 44.93 -22.41
CA PHE A 45 -38.06 45.56 -21.51
C PHE A 45 -37.26 44.43 -20.85
N THR A 46 -36.09 44.15 -21.39
CA THR A 46 -35.10 43.32 -20.70
C THR A 46 -34.46 44.20 -19.66
N GLN A 47 -34.63 43.89 -18.37
CA GLN A 47 -33.95 44.62 -17.31
C GLN A 47 -32.43 44.47 -17.47
N GLU A 48 -31.73 45.58 -17.65
CA GLU A 48 -30.29 45.62 -17.87
C GLU A 48 -29.54 45.90 -16.56
N ASN A 49 -28.25 45.59 -16.51
CA ASN A 49 -27.42 45.85 -15.32
C ASN A 49 -27.30 47.35 -15.00
N SER A 50 -27.40 48.20 -16.02
CA SER A 50 -27.43 49.66 -15.92
C SER A 50 -28.55 50.14 -15.00
N ASP A 51 -29.72 49.48 -15.04
CA ASP A 51 -30.86 49.80 -14.16
C ASP A 51 -30.51 49.57 -12.67
N CYS A 52 -29.69 48.56 -12.38
CA CYS A 52 -29.23 48.28 -11.02
C CYS A 52 -28.12 49.24 -10.59
N PHE A 53 -27.15 49.50 -11.47
CA PHE A 53 -26.02 50.38 -11.17
C PHE A 53 -26.42 51.84 -10.98
N GLY A 54 -27.54 52.28 -11.56
CA GLY A 54 -28.10 53.63 -11.36
C GLY A 54 -28.32 53.99 -9.88
N CYS A 55 -28.53 53.00 -9.00
CA CYS A 55 -28.53 53.20 -7.56
C CYS A 55 -27.32 52.54 -6.88
N HIS A 56 -26.94 51.33 -7.28
CA HIS A 56 -25.95 50.55 -6.54
C HIS A 56 -24.48 50.97 -6.77
N ASP A 57 -24.14 51.82 -7.74
CA ASP A 57 -22.79 52.40 -7.86
C ASP A 57 -22.58 53.66 -6.99
N ASP A 58 -23.49 53.94 -6.04
CA ASP A 58 -23.29 54.96 -5.01
C ASP A 58 -22.71 54.37 -3.72
N LYS A 59 -21.52 54.82 -3.33
CA LYS A 59 -20.83 54.41 -2.10
C LYS A 59 -21.57 54.80 -0.82
N SER A 60 -22.41 55.82 -0.89
CA SER A 60 -23.21 56.30 0.25
C SER A 60 -24.49 55.47 0.46
N LEU A 61 -24.89 54.67 -0.54
CA LEU A 61 -26.12 53.90 -0.47
C LEU A 61 -26.02 52.77 0.57
N THR A 62 -26.99 52.77 1.47
CA THR A 62 -27.13 51.74 2.50
C THR A 62 -28.52 51.11 2.44
N GLY A 63 -28.60 49.85 2.86
CA GLY A 63 -29.84 49.11 3.03
C GLY A 63 -29.90 48.46 4.41
N LYS A 64 -31.07 47.99 4.81
CA LYS A 64 -31.24 47.23 6.05
C LYS A 64 -31.34 45.74 5.74
N LYS A 65 -30.63 44.94 6.54
CA LYS A 65 -30.78 43.48 6.52
C LYS A 65 -30.89 42.97 7.94
N ASN A 66 -32.01 42.33 8.28
CA ASN A 66 -32.32 41.87 9.64
C ASN A 66 -32.13 43.00 10.70
N GLY A 67 -32.58 44.21 10.38
CA GLY A 67 -32.47 45.38 11.27
C GLY A 67 -31.10 46.05 11.34
N LYS A 68 -30.06 45.51 10.68
CA LYS A 68 -28.72 46.12 10.64
C LYS A 68 -28.50 46.88 9.33
N THR A 69 -28.03 48.13 9.43
CA THR A 69 -27.61 48.92 8.27
C THR A 69 -26.34 48.33 7.66
N ILE A 70 -26.38 48.09 6.36
CA ILE A 70 -25.26 47.58 5.55
C ILE A 70 -25.08 48.46 4.32
N SER A 71 -23.85 48.58 3.83
CA SER A 71 -23.62 49.13 2.49
C SER A 71 -24.14 48.15 1.45
N VAL A 72 -24.86 48.69 0.44
CA VAL A 72 -25.34 47.92 -0.72
C VAL A 72 -24.60 48.33 -2.00
N TYR A 73 -23.46 49.01 -1.85
CA TYR A 73 -22.63 49.48 -2.95
C TYR A 73 -22.05 48.32 -3.77
N VAL A 74 -22.16 48.42 -5.09
CA VAL A 74 -21.56 47.54 -6.08
C VAL A 74 -21.02 48.41 -7.22
N SER A 75 -19.70 48.43 -7.38
CA SER A 75 -19.08 49.23 -8.43
C SER A 75 -19.26 48.60 -9.81
N GLU A 76 -19.88 49.31 -10.75
CA GLU A 76 -20.02 48.85 -12.14
C GLU A 76 -18.63 48.57 -12.77
N LYS A 77 -17.71 49.52 -12.61
CA LYS A 77 -16.34 49.44 -13.13
C LYS A 77 -15.57 48.25 -12.58
N ASN A 78 -15.83 47.81 -11.35
CA ASN A 78 -15.15 46.65 -10.77
C ASN A 78 -15.90 45.36 -11.06
N PHE A 79 -17.24 45.36 -10.98
CA PHE A 79 -18.07 44.18 -11.22
C PHE A 79 -17.77 43.54 -12.58
N THR A 80 -17.69 44.38 -13.62
CA THR A 80 -17.40 43.97 -15.00
C THR A 80 -16.05 43.26 -15.20
N LYS A 81 -15.13 43.32 -14.24
CA LYS A 81 -13.81 42.66 -14.29
C LYS A 81 -13.81 41.23 -13.75
N PHE A 82 -14.87 40.81 -13.07
CA PHE A 82 -14.98 39.49 -12.45
C PHE A 82 -15.62 38.47 -13.40
N VAL A 83 -15.58 37.19 -13.04
CA VAL A 83 -16.02 36.09 -13.95
C VAL A 83 -17.50 36.15 -14.30
N HIS A 84 -18.30 36.83 -13.48
CA HIS A 84 -19.73 37.06 -13.72
C HIS A 84 -20.03 38.49 -14.18
N GLY A 85 -19.03 39.27 -14.58
CA GLY A 85 -19.18 40.69 -14.93
C GLY A 85 -20.13 40.96 -16.10
N THR A 86 -20.39 39.95 -16.93
CA THR A 86 -21.35 40.00 -18.06
C THR A 86 -22.69 39.35 -17.73
N VAL A 87 -22.85 38.74 -16.55
CA VAL A 87 -24.10 38.11 -16.12
C VAL A 87 -25.04 39.20 -15.61
N PRO A 88 -26.31 39.23 -16.07
CA PRO A 88 -27.29 40.15 -15.53
C PRO A 88 -27.48 39.97 -14.02
N CYS A 89 -27.67 41.05 -13.25
CA CYS A 89 -27.86 41.00 -11.80
C CYS A 89 -29.01 40.06 -11.41
N ILE A 90 -30.12 40.11 -12.14
CA ILE A 90 -31.29 39.23 -11.97
C ILE A 90 -31.02 37.76 -12.31
N GLY A 91 -29.93 37.45 -13.03
CA GLY A 91 -29.48 36.08 -13.28
C GLY A 91 -29.02 35.38 -11.99
N CYS A 92 -28.48 36.15 -11.04
CA CYS A 92 -28.12 35.66 -9.72
C CYS A 92 -29.20 35.97 -8.68
N HIS A 93 -29.79 37.17 -8.76
CA HIS A 93 -30.89 37.64 -7.92
C HIS A 93 -32.24 37.37 -8.57
N VAL A 94 -32.56 36.10 -8.78
CA VAL A 94 -33.76 35.68 -9.53
C VAL A 94 -35.08 36.18 -8.95
N ASP A 95 -35.12 36.49 -7.65
CA ASP A 95 -36.30 37.04 -6.98
C ASP A 95 -36.55 38.53 -7.30
N LEU A 96 -35.63 39.21 -8.00
CA LEU A 96 -35.79 40.59 -8.48
C LEU A 96 -36.35 40.69 -9.90
N LYS A 97 -36.53 39.55 -10.58
CA LYS A 97 -37.12 39.55 -11.90
C LYS A 97 -38.55 40.11 -11.81
N ASP A 98 -38.85 41.14 -12.59
CA ASP A 98 -40.15 41.81 -12.64
C ASP A 98 -40.57 42.48 -11.31
N SER A 99 -39.62 42.76 -10.40
CA SER A 99 -39.91 43.49 -9.15
C SER A 99 -40.04 44.99 -9.38
N GLU A 100 -40.85 45.67 -8.57
CA GLU A 100 -40.88 47.14 -8.56
C GLU A 100 -39.61 47.70 -7.89
N PHE A 101 -39.06 48.78 -8.44
CA PHE A 101 -37.88 49.47 -7.93
C PHE A 101 -38.26 50.85 -7.37
N PRO A 102 -37.76 51.27 -6.19
CA PRO A 102 -36.79 50.57 -5.33
C PRO A 102 -37.34 49.27 -4.71
N HIS A 103 -36.54 48.20 -4.77
CA HIS A 103 -36.96 46.88 -4.34
C HIS A 103 -36.98 46.74 -2.80
N SER A 104 -37.67 45.72 -2.27
CA SER A 104 -37.77 45.50 -0.81
C SER A 104 -36.41 45.31 -0.13
N GLU A 105 -36.31 45.69 1.15
CA GLU A 105 -35.07 45.58 1.95
C GLU A 105 -34.63 44.12 2.21
N ASN A 106 -35.58 43.17 2.25
CA ASN A 106 -35.31 41.78 2.60
C ASN A 106 -35.28 40.86 1.38
N LEU A 107 -34.19 40.95 0.62
CA LEU A 107 -33.96 40.07 -0.52
C LEU A 107 -33.45 38.69 -0.11
N LYS A 108 -33.91 37.67 -0.83
CA LYS A 108 -33.34 36.32 -0.73
C LYS A 108 -31.89 36.31 -1.25
N PRO A 109 -31.04 35.39 -0.75
CA PRO A 109 -29.67 35.26 -1.24
C PRO A 109 -29.60 34.89 -2.73
N ALA A 110 -28.55 35.36 -3.41
CA ALA A 110 -28.26 35.00 -4.79
C ALA A 110 -28.14 33.47 -4.97
N LYS A 111 -28.65 32.95 -6.09
CA LYS A 111 -28.71 31.51 -6.38
C LYS A 111 -27.67 31.10 -7.43
N CYS A 112 -26.51 30.62 -6.97
CA CYS A 112 -25.46 30.10 -7.85
C CYS A 112 -25.88 28.82 -8.60
N GLY A 113 -26.68 27.97 -7.95
CA GLY A 113 -27.08 26.66 -8.48
C GLY A 113 -28.01 26.70 -9.70
N GLY A 114 -28.48 27.87 -10.14
CA GLY A 114 -29.22 27.99 -11.41
C GLY A 114 -28.35 27.58 -12.61
N CYS A 115 -27.08 27.98 -12.59
CA CYS A 115 -26.08 27.62 -13.61
C CYS A 115 -25.07 26.59 -13.11
N HIS A 116 -24.72 26.60 -11.82
CA HIS A 116 -23.73 25.70 -11.19
C HIS A 116 -24.41 24.51 -10.50
N GLN A 117 -25.23 23.76 -11.25
CA GLN A 117 -26.05 22.68 -10.70
C GLN A 117 -25.20 21.54 -10.13
N SER A 118 -24.16 21.11 -10.86
CA SER A 118 -23.24 20.05 -10.43
C SER A 118 -22.54 20.40 -9.11
N GLU A 119 -22.00 21.62 -8.99
CA GLU A 119 -21.30 22.04 -7.77
C GLU A 119 -22.28 22.20 -6.60
N GLN A 120 -23.49 22.69 -6.87
CA GLN A 120 -24.55 22.81 -5.86
C GLN A 120 -24.98 21.44 -5.32
N GLU A 121 -25.15 20.45 -6.19
CA GLU A 121 -25.48 19.08 -5.80
C GLU A 121 -24.38 18.44 -4.97
N LEU A 122 -23.12 18.55 -5.39
CA LEU A 122 -21.98 18.05 -4.62
C LEU A 122 -21.92 18.72 -3.25
N HIS A 123 -22.04 20.05 -3.21
CA HIS A 123 -22.00 20.81 -1.97
C HIS A 123 -23.10 20.37 -1.01
N SER A 124 -24.33 20.16 -1.49
CA SER A 124 -25.46 19.71 -0.68
C SER A 124 -25.20 18.35 0.02
N LYS A 125 -24.43 17.46 -0.62
CA LYS A 125 -24.08 16.13 -0.10
C LYS A 125 -22.88 16.16 0.86
N SER A 126 -22.06 17.20 0.81
CA SER A 126 -20.90 17.39 1.69
C SER A 126 -21.28 17.62 3.16
N LEU A 127 -20.31 17.54 4.07
CA LEU A 127 -20.49 17.88 5.49
C LEU A 127 -20.98 19.33 5.68
N HIS A 128 -20.47 20.28 4.88
CA HIS A 128 -20.88 21.68 4.95
C HIS A 128 -22.32 21.87 4.47
N GLY A 129 -22.71 21.24 3.35
CA GLY A 129 -24.10 21.30 2.87
C GLY A 129 -25.09 20.65 3.83
N LYS A 130 -24.73 19.50 4.40
CA LYS A 130 -25.52 18.83 5.46
C LYS A 130 -25.61 19.69 6.73
N ALA A 131 -24.60 20.48 7.05
CA ALA A 131 -24.66 21.42 8.17
C ALA A 131 -25.61 22.60 7.88
N ILE A 132 -25.57 23.17 6.67
CA ILE A 132 -26.53 24.19 6.23
C ILE A 132 -27.97 23.66 6.30
N ALA A 133 -28.21 22.44 5.80
CA ALA A 133 -29.54 21.83 5.81
C ALA A 133 -30.11 21.63 7.23
N ARG A 134 -29.22 21.50 8.23
CA ARG A 134 -29.59 21.43 9.65
C ARG A 134 -29.74 22.81 10.32
N GLY A 135 -29.59 23.90 9.58
CA GLY A 135 -29.68 25.26 10.10
C GLY A 135 -28.43 25.72 10.86
N ASP A 136 -27.27 25.12 10.61
CA ASP A 136 -26.01 25.55 11.26
C ASP A 136 -25.52 26.88 10.66
N ASN A 137 -25.64 27.95 11.44
CA ASN A 137 -25.24 29.31 11.06
C ASN A 137 -23.71 29.48 10.85
N LEU A 138 -22.89 28.52 11.30
CA LEU A 138 -21.45 28.53 11.07
C LEU A 138 -21.03 27.77 9.80
N ALA A 139 -21.96 27.09 9.13
CA ALA A 139 -21.65 26.34 7.93
C ALA A 139 -21.33 27.27 6.74
N PRO A 140 -20.23 27.02 6.00
CA PRO A 140 -19.83 27.90 4.91
C PRO A 140 -20.73 27.71 3.68
N THR A 141 -21.04 28.81 3.02
CA THR A 141 -21.82 28.85 1.77
C THR A 141 -20.90 29.12 0.57
N CYS A 142 -21.43 29.08 -0.66
CA CYS A 142 -20.66 29.34 -1.87
C CYS A 142 -19.86 30.66 -1.78
N LYS A 143 -20.51 31.72 -1.31
CA LYS A 143 -19.90 33.04 -1.12
C LYS A 143 -18.83 33.10 -0.04
N THR A 144 -18.88 32.21 0.96
CA THR A 144 -17.89 32.13 2.03
C THR A 144 -16.52 31.73 1.46
N CYS A 145 -16.53 30.86 0.45
CA CYS A 145 -15.32 30.35 -0.20
C CYS A 145 -14.92 31.19 -1.41
N HIS A 146 -15.86 31.49 -2.32
CA HIS A 146 -15.59 32.12 -3.62
C HIS A 146 -15.71 33.65 -3.64
N GLY A 147 -16.33 34.24 -2.62
CA GLY A 147 -16.74 35.66 -2.64
C GLY A 147 -18.16 35.85 -3.19
N SER A 148 -18.64 37.09 -3.17
CA SER A 148 -20.00 37.46 -3.61
C SER A 148 -20.01 38.08 -5.00
N HIS A 149 -19.82 39.40 -5.11
CA HIS A 149 -19.77 40.13 -6.39
C HIS A 149 -18.36 40.17 -7.01
N GLU A 150 -17.35 39.73 -6.26
CA GLU A 150 -15.93 39.81 -6.63
C GLU A 150 -15.33 38.41 -6.89
N VAL A 151 -16.08 37.56 -7.60
CA VAL A 151 -15.63 36.18 -7.87
C VAL A 151 -14.56 36.18 -8.96
N LEU A 152 -13.35 35.75 -8.58
CA LEU A 152 -12.20 35.68 -9.47
C LEU A 152 -11.99 34.26 -10.01
N PRO A 153 -11.36 34.10 -11.19
CA PRO A 153 -10.99 32.78 -11.70
C PRO A 153 -10.14 32.00 -10.69
N VAL A 154 -10.33 30.68 -10.59
CA VAL A 154 -9.59 29.84 -9.62
C VAL A 154 -8.07 29.84 -9.82
N LYS A 155 -7.61 30.17 -11.04
CA LYS A 155 -6.19 30.31 -11.39
C LYS A 155 -5.63 31.70 -11.12
N ASP A 156 -6.46 32.68 -10.78
CA ASP A 156 -6.02 34.03 -10.45
C ASP A 156 -5.40 34.04 -9.03
N PRO A 157 -4.15 34.49 -8.84
CA PRO A 157 -3.52 34.59 -7.53
C PRO A 157 -4.28 35.45 -6.51
N LYS A 158 -5.13 36.38 -6.96
CA LYS A 158 -5.98 37.20 -6.10
C LYS A 158 -7.21 36.44 -5.60
N SER A 159 -7.66 35.40 -6.30
CA SER A 159 -8.81 34.58 -5.92
C SER A 159 -8.65 33.95 -4.53
N SER A 160 -9.70 33.95 -3.72
CA SER A 160 -9.72 33.30 -2.40
C SER A 160 -9.52 31.78 -2.47
N VAL A 161 -9.85 31.18 -3.61
CA VAL A 161 -9.71 29.74 -3.88
C VAL A 161 -8.47 29.40 -4.71
N TYR A 162 -7.54 30.34 -4.85
CA TYR A 162 -6.24 30.07 -5.46
C TYR A 162 -5.47 29.00 -4.62
N PRO A 163 -4.75 28.03 -5.23
CA PRO A 163 -4.15 26.90 -4.51
C PRO A 163 -3.34 27.26 -3.25
N MET A 164 -2.57 28.35 -3.31
CA MET A 164 -1.76 28.84 -2.18
C MET A 164 -2.60 29.44 -1.05
N LYS A 165 -3.81 29.91 -1.36
CA LYS A 165 -4.73 30.53 -0.39
C LYS A 165 -5.68 29.52 0.26
N ILE A 166 -5.81 28.32 -0.29
CA ILE A 166 -6.69 27.26 0.23
C ILE A 166 -6.45 26.93 1.71
N PRO A 167 -5.20 26.71 2.19
CA PRO A 167 -4.98 26.43 3.61
C PRO A 167 -5.51 27.55 4.52
N PHE A 168 -5.29 28.81 4.15
CA PHE A 168 -5.76 29.96 4.91
C PHE A 168 -7.29 30.13 4.81
N LEU A 169 -7.89 29.81 3.66
CA LEU A 169 -9.34 29.83 3.48
C LEU A 169 -10.03 28.83 4.43
N CYS A 170 -9.56 27.58 4.44
CA CYS A 170 -10.05 26.56 5.37
C CYS A 170 -9.77 26.95 6.82
N GLY A 171 -8.60 27.54 7.08
CA GLY A 171 -8.15 27.98 8.39
C GLY A 171 -9.01 29.05 9.06
N ARG A 172 -9.80 29.83 8.31
CA ARG A 172 -10.74 30.80 8.90
C ARG A 172 -11.76 30.15 9.85
N CYS A 173 -12.00 28.85 9.69
CA CYS A 173 -12.90 28.07 10.54
C CYS A 173 -12.26 26.80 11.11
N HIS A 174 -11.22 26.25 10.47
CA HIS A 174 -10.52 25.05 10.92
C HIS A 174 -9.14 25.38 11.50
N GLN A 175 -9.11 26.37 12.38
CA GLN A 175 -7.95 26.77 13.18
C GLN A 175 -8.34 26.85 14.65
N GLU A 176 -7.36 26.65 15.51
CA GLU A 176 -7.44 26.77 16.97
C GLU A 176 -8.06 28.11 17.37
N GLY A 177 -9.02 28.08 18.29
CA GLY A 177 -9.69 29.28 18.81
C GLY A 177 -10.82 29.84 17.95
N THR A 178 -11.07 29.30 16.75
CA THR A 178 -12.23 29.69 15.94
C THR A 178 -13.54 29.15 16.53
N LYS A 179 -14.68 29.80 16.22
CA LYS A 179 -16.01 29.36 16.69
C LYS A 179 -16.35 27.94 16.23
N VAL A 180 -15.93 27.56 15.02
CA VAL A 180 -16.18 26.21 14.50
C VAL A 180 -15.37 25.18 15.28
N GLN A 181 -14.08 25.42 15.51
CA GLN A 181 -13.23 24.50 16.28
C GLN A 181 -13.66 24.37 17.75
N THR A 182 -14.10 25.47 18.38
CA THR A 182 -14.50 25.49 19.80
C THR A 182 -15.91 24.96 20.06
N GLN A 183 -16.84 25.09 19.09
CA GLN A 183 -18.24 24.72 19.28
C GLN A 183 -18.66 23.44 18.55
N ARG A 184 -17.75 22.77 17.82
CA ARG A 184 -18.04 21.53 17.09
C ARG A 184 -16.98 20.49 17.41
N THR A 185 -17.37 19.22 17.44
CA THR A 185 -16.45 18.11 17.64
C THR A 185 -15.64 17.87 16.37
N ILE A 186 -14.36 18.23 16.41
CA ILE A 186 -13.39 17.94 15.34
C ILE A 186 -12.27 17.09 15.96
N HIS A 187 -12.07 15.87 15.46
CA HIS A 187 -11.14 14.88 16.03
C HIS A 187 -9.65 15.16 15.75
N GLN A 188 -9.33 16.29 15.13
CA GLN A 188 -7.97 16.68 14.77
C GLN A 188 -7.74 18.12 15.20
N ASP A 189 -6.57 18.37 15.78
CA ASP A 189 -6.10 19.64 16.28
C ASP A 189 -4.80 20.05 15.57
N HIS A 190 -4.45 21.33 15.67
CA HIS A 190 -3.25 21.95 15.11
C HIS A 190 -3.08 21.64 13.61
N ILE A 191 -4.19 21.49 12.86
CA ILE A 191 -4.18 20.94 11.50
C ILE A 191 -3.37 21.84 10.55
N LEU A 192 -3.52 23.17 10.67
CA LEU A 192 -2.78 24.11 9.84
C LEU A 192 -1.29 24.12 10.14
N GLU A 193 -0.93 24.11 11.42
CA GLU A 193 0.46 24.05 11.87
C GLU A 193 1.11 22.78 11.33
N ASN A 194 0.51 21.62 11.65
CA ASN A 194 0.94 20.32 11.16
C ASN A 194 1.10 20.31 9.63
N PHE A 195 0.08 20.78 8.89
CA PHE A 195 0.13 20.81 7.43
C PHE A 195 1.27 21.71 6.93
N SER A 196 1.44 22.90 7.51
CA SER A 196 2.47 23.87 7.10
C SER A 196 3.90 23.34 7.26
N GLU A 197 4.10 22.43 8.22
CA GLU A 197 5.38 21.77 8.47
C GLU A 197 5.59 20.51 7.62
N SER A 198 4.50 19.93 7.08
CA SER A 198 4.57 18.77 6.19
C SER A 198 5.31 19.08 4.89
N ILE A 199 5.79 18.06 4.17
CA ILE A 199 6.45 18.22 2.87
C ILE A 199 5.53 18.85 1.83
N HIS A 200 4.22 18.59 1.89
CA HIS A 200 3.22 19.23 1.05
C HIS A 200 3.08 20.72 1.40
N GLY A 201 2.97 21.06 2.69
CA GLY A 201 2.90 22.45 3.14
C GLY A 201 4.19 23.23 2.89
N GLN A 202 5.36 22.61 3.05
CA GLN A 202 6.64 23.21 2.68
C GLN A 202 6.72 23.46 1.18
N GLY A 203 6.31 22.49 0.36
CA GLY A 203 6.26 22.63 -1.10
C GLY A 203 5.33 23.78 -1.52
N LEU A 204 4.12 23.80 -0.96
CA LEU A 204 3.11 24.82 -1.24
C LEU A 204 3.55 26.18 -0.68
N LEU A 205 3.57 26.33 0.64
CA LEU A 205 3.69 27.62 1.35
C LEU A 205 5.12 28.20 1.34
N LYS A 206 6.16 27.36 1.46
CA LYS A 206 7.55 27.85 1.56
C LYS A 206 8.25 27.93 0.20
N LYS A 207 7.98 26.97 -0.70
CA LYS A 207 8.59 26.91 -2.03
C LYS A 207 7.72 27.47 -3.16
N GLY A 208 6.46 27.84 -2.87
CA GLY A 208 5.55 28.44 -3.85
C GLY A 208 5.08 27.48 -4.94
N LEU A 209 5.20 26.16 -4.73
CA LEU A 209 4.85 25.16 -5.73
C LEU A 209 3.33 24.92 -5.72
N VAL A 210 2.60 25.57 -6.63
CA VAL A 210 1.13 25.44 -6.73
C VAL A 210 0.65 24.03 -7.11
N VAL A 211 1.56 23.20 -7.62
CA VAL A 211 1.33 21.77 -7.90
C VAL A 211 1.38 20.91 -6.64
N ALA A 212 1.90 21.44 -5.52
CA ALA A 212 1.92 20.72 -4.26
C ALA A 212 0.47 20.53 -3.74
N PRO A 213 0.15 19.37 -3.14
CA PRO A 213 -1.17 19.11 -2.58
C PRO A 213 -1.58 20.14 -1.53
N ASN A 214 -2.87 20.50 -1.53
CA ASN A 214 -3.52 21.34 -0.54
C ASN A 214 -4.78 20.65 0.01
N CYS A 215 -5.51 21.32 0.91
CA CYS A 215 -6.70 20.76 1.55
C CYS A 215 -7.74 20.26 0.53
N ALA A 216 -7.99 21.03 -0.53
CA ALA A 216 -9.00 20.72 -1.54
C ALA A 216 -8.58 19.59 -2.49
N SER A 217 -7.28 19.42 -2.78
CA SER A 217 -6.82 18.32 -3.64
C SER A 217 -6.99 16.94 -2.97
N CYS A 218 -6.93 16.88 -1.63
CA CYS A 218 -7.12 15.65 -0.88
C CYS A 218 -8.58 15.42 -0.48
N HIS A 219 -9.27 16.45 0.05
CA HIS A 219 -10.65 16.33 0.54
C HIS A 219 -11.73 16.52 -0.54
N THR A 220 -11.33 16.82 -1.79
CA THR A 220 -12.19 17.10 -2.95
C THR A 220 -13.06 18.37 -2.76
N PRO A 221 -12.89 19.42 -3.57
CA PRO A 221 -13.70 20.64 -3.43
C PRO A 221 -15.18 20.33 -3.63
N HIS A 222 -16.04 21.07 -2.93
CA HIS A 222 -17.50 20.91 -2.94
C HIS A 222 -18.03 19.55 -2.44
N SER A 223 -17.20 18.52 -2.22
CA SER A 223 -17.62 17.19 -1.74
C SER A 223 -16.81 16.71 -0.54
N ILE A 224 -16.60 17.61 0.43
CA ILE A 224 -15.85 17.31 1.66
C ILE A 224 -16.69 16.39 2.55
N LEU A 225 -16.26 15.13 2.65
CA LEU A 225 -16.89 14.06 3.42
C LEU A 225 -15.93 13.53 4.49
N PRO A 226 -16.44 12.95 5.60
CA PRO A 226 -15.58 12.38 6.63
C PRO A 226 -14.87 11.13 6.09
N HIS A 227 -13.70 10.79 6.67
CA HIS A 227 -12.92 9.61 6.26
C HIS A 227 -13.66 8.27 6.44
N THR A 228 -14.69 8.26 7.30
CA THR A 228 -15.56 7.10 7.52
C THR A 228 -16.60 6.89 6.42
N ASP A 229 -16.85 7.91 5.60
CA ASP A 229 -17.81 7.83 4.49
C ASP A 229 -17.16 7.11 3.30
N PRO A 230 -17.72 6.00 2.80
CA PRO A 230 -17.17 5.27 1.65
C PRO A 230 -17.03 6.11 0.39
N ALA A 231 -17.82 7.17 0.21
CA ALA A 231 -17.73 8.08 -0.94
C ALA A 231 -16.64 9.15 -0.78
N SER A 232 -16.04 9.27 0.41
CA SER A 232 -14.98 10.26 0.65
C SER A 232 -13.71 9.90 -0.11
N SER A 233 -13.05 10.90 -0.71
CA SER A 233 -11.75 10.73 -1.36
C SER A 233 -10.65 10.29 -0.39
N ILE A 234 -10.84 10.54 0.90
CA ILE A 234 -9.92 10.13 1.97
C ILE A 234 -10.40 8.91 2.75
N SER A 235 -11.41 8.19 2.25
CA SER A 235 -11.81 6.92 2.84
C SER A 235 -10.70 5.88 2.66
N ARG A 236 -10.64 4.88 3.56
CA ARG A 236 -9.59 3.84 3.51
C ARG A 236 -9.50 3.14 2.15
N ASN A 237 -10.62 2.97 1.45
CA ASN A 237 -10.66 2.32 0.14
C ASN A 237 -10.28 3.26 -1.01
N ASN A 238 -10.48 4.57 -0.86
CA ASN A 238 -10.25 5.55 -1.93
C ASN A 238 -8.92 6.29 -1.79
N ILE A 239 -8.28 6.25 -0.62
CA ILE A 239 -7.10 7.07 -0.31
C ILE A 239 -5.93 6.78 -1.25
N ALA A 240 -5.74 5.52 -1.66
CA ALA A 240 -4.72 5.12 -2.63
C ALA A 240 -4.93 5.87 -3.96
N ALA A 241 -6.15 5.83 -4.50
CA ALA A 241 -6.51 6.53 -5.74
C ALA A 241 -6.35 8.05 -5.60
N THR A 242 -6.54 8.62 -4.42
CA THR A 242 -6.29 10.04 -4.16
C THR A 242 -4.81 10.37 -4.20
N CYS A 243 -3.96 9.56 -3.57
CA CYS A 243 -2.50 9.76 -3.58
C CYS A 243 -1.90 9.57 -4.98
N THR A 244 -2.36 8.56 -5.74
CA THR A 244 -1.81 8.24 -7.06
C THR A 244 -2.15 9.26 -8.14
N LYS A 245 -3.05 10.23 -7.88
CA LYS A 245 -3.22 11.42 -8.75
C LYS A 245 -1.92 12.18 -8.98
N CYS A 246 -1.02 12.16 -8.00
CA CYS A 246 0.30 12.80 -8.08
C CYS A 246 1.44 11.78 -7.97
N HIS A 247 1.31 10.77 -7.09
CA HIS A 247 2.34 9.76 -6.86
C HIS A 247 2.17 8.53 -7.77
N VAL A 248 2.15 8.74 -9.09
CA VAL A 248 1.88 7.68 -10.08
C VAL A 248 2.89 6.52 -10.03
N MET A 249 4.13 6.78 -9.60
CA MET A 249 5.19 5.77 -9.48
C MET A 249 5.19 5.06 -8.11
N ILE A 250 4.26 5.36 -7.21
CA ILE A 250 4.27 4.80 -5.85
C ILE A 250 4.15 3.28 -5.87
N GLU A 251 3.39 2.72 -6.81
CA GLU A 251 3.30 1.27 -6.98
C GLU A 251 4.63 0.65 -7.36
N ALA A 252 5.39 1.25 -8.28
CA ALA A 252 6.70 0.72 -8.67
C ALA A 252 7.71 0.76 -7.52
N VAL A 253 7.64 1.79 -6.67
CA VAL A 253 8.48 1.91 -5.48
C VAL A 253 8.09 0.86 -4.43
N HIS A 254 6.80 0.63 -4.21
CA HIS A 254 6.32 -0.34 -3.23
C HIS A 254 6.33 -1.78 -3.73
N ARG A 255 6.29 -2.04 -5.05
CA ARG A 255 6.37 -3.39 -5.66
C ARG A 255 7.66 -4.14 -5.33
N LYS A 256 8.74 -3.41 -5.03
CA LYS A 256 10.00 -4.00 -4.55
C LYS A 256 9.91 -4.58 -3.13
N ILE A 257 8.86 -4.23 -2.39
CA ILE A 257 8.67 -4.55 -0.96
C ILE A 257 7.34 -5.28 -0.71
N ILE A 258 6.30 -5.05 -1.53
CA ILE A 258 4.94 -5.59 -1.39
C ILE A 258 4.48 -6.14 -2.75
N ARG A 259 3.87 -7.34 -2.80
CA ARG A 259 3.36 -7.91 -4.07
C ARG A 259 2.37 -6.97 -4.76
N GLY A 260 2.65 -6.55 -5.99
CA GLY A 260 1.83 -5.61 -6.76
C GLY A 260 0.37 -6.04 -6.94
N GLU A 261 0.10 -7.34 -7.12
CA GLU A 261 -1.26 -7.85 -7.28
C GLU A 261 -2.15 -7.69 -6.04
N LEU A 262 -1.56 -7.56 -4.84
CA LEU A 262 -2.30 -7.35 -3.59
C LEU A 262 -2.93 -5.95 -3.52
N TRP A 263 -2.32 -4.95 -4.18
CA TRP A 263 -2.87 -3.59 -4.25
C TRP A 263 -4.22 -3.55 -4.97
N GLU A 264 -4.36 -4.30 -6.06
CA GLU A 264 -5.57 -4.32 -6.88
C GLU A 264 -6.65 -5.25 -6.32
N LYS A 265 -6.25 -6.43 -5.79
CA LYS A 265 -7.20 -7.51 -5.46
C LYS A 265 -7.53 -7.63 -3.97
N LYS A 266 -6.66 -7.13 -3.07
CA LYS A 266 -6.77 -7.34 -1.62
C LYS A 266 -6.30 -6.12 -0.81
N SER A 267 -6.81 -4.93 -1.16
CA SER A 267 -6.46 -3.65 -0.52
C SER A 267 -6.64 -3.63 1.00
N HIS A 268 -7.54 -4.44 1.56
CA HIS A 268 -7.77 -4.55 3.00
C HIS A 268 -6.62 -5.23 3.77
N ILE A 269 -5.76 -5.99 3.09
CA ILE A 269 -4.63 -6.72 3.69
C ILE A 269 -3.36 -5.86 3.76
N LEU A 270 -3.31 -4.79 2.95
CA LEU A 270 -2.22 -3.84 2.96
C LEU A 270 -2.52 -2.70 3.94
N PRO A 271 -1.52 -2.17 4.68
CA PRO A 271 -1.67 -0.89 5.35
C PRO A 271 -2.04 0.18 4.33
N ALA A 272 -3.08 0.96 4.60
CA ALA A 272 -3.39 2.14 3.82
C ALA A 272 -2.23 3.13 3.89
N CYS A 273 -2.05 3.99 2.89
CA CYS A 273 -0.95 4.97 2.87
C CYS A 273 -0.87 5.76 4.18
N ILE A 274 -2.03 6.08 4.77
CA ILE A 274 -2.17 6.84 6.00
C ILE A 274 -1.78 6.10 7.28
N ASP A 275 -1.74 4.77 7.24
CA ASP A 275 -1.36 3.94 8.38
C ASP A 275 0.15 4.10 8.69
N CYS A 276 0.92 4.54 7.68
CA CYS A 276 2.34 4.89 7.81
C CYS A 276 2.57 6.40 7.65
N HIS A 277 1.85 7.06 6.74
CA HIS A 277 2.01 8.48 6.40
C HIS A 277 0.86 9.33 6.90
N GLN A 278 1.03 9.96 8.07
CA GLN A 278 0.06 10.92 8.61
C GLN A 278 -0.12 12.12 7.65
N PRO A 279 -1.25 12.29 6.94
CA PRO A 279 -1.37 13.25 5.83
C PRO A 279 -1.17 14.71 6.23
N HIS A 280 -1.55 15.07 7.45
CA HIS A 280 -1.36 16.41 7.99
C HIS A 280 0.02 16.60 8.62
N LYS A 281 0.80 15.54 8.89
CA LYS A 281 2.10 15.61 9.58
C LYS A 281 3.24 15.01 8.77
N ILE A 282 3.05 14.80 7.46
CA ILE A 282 4.00 14.08 6.61
C ILE A 282 5.28 14.91 6.42
N ARG A 283 6.30 14.71 7.26
CA ARG A 283 7.57 15.47 7.23
C ARG A 283 8.61 14.74 6.38
N ASN A 284 9.59 15.49 5.86
CA ASN A 284 10.74 14.97 5.11
C ASN A 284 11.80 14.35 6.03
N ILE A 285 11.34 13.58 7.01
CA ILE A 285 12.15 12.97 8.04
C ILE A 285 12.04 11.48 7.79
N PHE A 286 13.16 10.82 7.49
CA PHE A 286 13.28 9.38 7.67
C PHE A 286 12.76 9.11 9.08
N TYR A 287 11.53 8.60 9.19
CA TYR A 287 10.81 8.48 10.45
C TYR A 287 11.77 8.12 11.57
N GLU A 288 11.80 8.90 12.66
CA GLU A 288 12.15 8.28 13.93
C GLU A 288 11.09 7.21 14.17
N LEU A 289 11.45 5.99 13.77
CA LEU A 289 10.73 4.75 13.96
C LEU A 289 10.40 4.62 15.44
N GLY A 290 9.21 5.07 15.82
CA GLY A 290 8.88 5.21 17.23
C GLY A 290 7.41 5.50 17.46
N MET A 291 6.82 6.50 16.78
CA MET A 291 5.47 6.98 17.12
C MET A 291 4.38 5.90 16.95
N ALA A 292 4.38 5.12 15.86
CA ALA A 292 3.42 4.03 15.67
C ALA A 292 3.67 2.82 16.60
N ASN A 293 4.93 2.59 16.98
CA ASN A 293 5.31 1.48 17.84
C ASN A 293 5.02 1.80 19.31
N GLN A 294 5.24 3.06 19.73
CA GLN A 294 5.01 3.53 21.10
C GLN A 294 3.58 3.27 21.54
N ASP A 295 2.59 3.55 20.70
CA ASP A 295 1.18 3.29 21.02
C ASP A 295 0.89 1.80 21.25
N CYS A 296 1.53 0.93 20.46
CA CYS A 296 1.42 -0.51 20.64
C CYS A 296 2.12 -0.96 21.94
N MET A 297 3.32 -0.44 22.17
CA MET A 297 4.18 -0.82 23.30
C MET A 297 3.65 -0.33 24.64
N ARG A 298 2.79 0.70 24.69
CA ARG A 298 2.07 1.09 25.92
C ARG A 298 1.40 -0.10 26.63
N CYS A 299 0.85 -1.03 25.85
CA CYS A 299 0.26 -2.25 26.37
C CYS A 299 1.21 -3.44 26.20
N HIS A 300 1.78 -3.63 25.01
CA HIS A 300 2.52 -4.84 24.67
C HIS A 300 3.86 -4.99 25.40
N GLN A 301 4.43 -3.94 25.99
CA GLN A 301 5.63 -4.08 26.83
C GLN A 301 5.35 -4.71 28.21
N VAL A 302 4.09 -4.85 28.61
CA VAL A 302 3.71 -5.40 29.91
C VAL A 302 3.85 -6.93 29.90
N GLU A 303 4.66 -7.50 30.81
CA GLU A 303 5.01 -8.93 30.82
C GLU A 303 3.80 -9.85 30.99
N ASN A 304 2.81 -9.43 31.77
CA ASN A 304 1.63 -10.24 32.09
C ASN A 304 0.43 -9.97 31.17
N LEU A 305 0.62 -9.24 30.06
CA LEU A 305 -0.46 -8.99 29.12
C LEU A 305 -0.84 -10.29 28.40
N LYS A 306 -2.12 -10.68 28.53
CA LYS A 306 -2.69 -11.87 27.88
C LYS A 306 -3.85 -11.49 26.97
N SER A 307 -4.05 -12.27 25.92
CA SER A 307 -5.21 -12.13 25.05
C SER A 307 -6.48 -12.54 25.78
N SER A 308 -7.54 -11.74 25.66
CA SER A 308 -8.86 -12.09 26.19
C SER A 308 -9.55 -13.21 25.43
N LYS A 309 -9.08 -13.56 24.23
CA LYS A 309 -9.70 -14.61 23.39
C LYS A 309 -9.20 -16.02 23.72
N ASP A 310 -7.90 -16.18 23.96
CA ASP A 310 -7.26 -17.49 24.10
C ASP A 310 -6.19 -17.55 25.20
N GLY A 311 -6.04 -16.48 26.00
CA GLY A 311 -5.10 -16.45 27.13
C GLY A 311 -3.62 -16.41 26.75
N ARG A 312 -3.28 -16.37 25.45
CA ARG A 312 -1.88 -16.33 25.01
C ARG A 312 -1.19 -15.04 25.45
N SER A 313 0.11 -15.11 25.71
CA SER A 313 0.89 -13.90 25.99
C SER A 313 0.88 -12.96 24.78
N LEU A 314 0.66 -11.69 25.06
CA LEU A 314 0.79 -10.60 24.09
C LEU A 314 2.03 -9.75 24.39
N HIS A 315 2.84 -10.13 25.38
CA HIS A 315 4.05 -9.42 25.73
C HIS A 315 5.06 -9.41 24.57
N VAL A 316 5.64 -8.24 24.32
CA VAL A 316 6.75 -8.01 23.42
C VAL A 316 7.89 -7.41 24.23
N ASN A 317 9.02 -8.10 24.26
CA ASN A 317 10.22 -7.58 24.90
C ASN A 317 10.87 -6.53 23.99
N VAL A 318 10.83 -5.26 24.41
CA VAL A 318 11.34 -4.11 23.64
C VAL A 318 12.82 -4.31 23.29
N LYS A 319 13.64 -4.74 24.27
CA LYS A 319 15.10 -4.89 24.08
C LYS A 319 15.44 -5.98 23.08
N GLN A 320 14.66 -7.06 23.04
CA GLN A 320 14.83 -8.13 22.05
C GLN A 320 14.37 -7.68 20.67
N TYR A 321 13.24 -6.98 20.59
CA TYR A 321 12.75 -6.41 19.34
C TYR A 321 13.73 -5.40 18.72
N GLU A 322 14.38 -4.56 19.53
CA GLU A 322 15.40 -3.62 19.06
C GLU A 322 16.61 -4.31 18.39
N GLN A 323 16.87 -5.57 18.72
CA GLN A 323 17.94 -6.39 18.10
C GLN A 323 17.46 -7.16 16.87
N SER A 324 16.16 -7.18 16.62
CA SER A 324 15.56 -7.82 15.44
C SER A 324 16.04 -7.16 14.15
N ILE A 325 16.14 -7.95 13.09
CA ILE A 325 16.38 -7.44 11.74
C ILE A 325 15.23 -6.54 11.25
N HIS A 326 14.05 -6.67 11.87
CA HIS A 326 12.87 -5.86 11.63
C HIS A 326 12.73 -4.69 12.61
N ASN A 327 13.75 -4.34 13.39
CA ASN A 327 13.68 -3.22 14.35
C ASN A 327 13.29 -1.88 13.69
N LYS A 328 13.56 -1.73 12.38
CA LYS A 328 13.18 -0.60 11.53
C LYS A 328 11.83 -0.78 10.80
N THR A 329 11.02 -1.74 11.20
CA THR A 329 9.69 -2.01 10.62
C THR A 329 8.63 -1.72 11.68
N ALA A 330 7.68 -0.82 11.41
CA ALA A 330 6.64 -0.52 12.38
C ALA A 330 5.72 -1.73 12.64
N CYS A 331 5.16 -1.85 13.84
CA CYS A 331 4.29 -2.97 14.22
C CYS A 331 3.12 -3.13 13.25
N SER A 332 2.53 -2.03 12.80
CA SER A 332 1.42 -1.99 11.82
C SER A 332 1.80 -2.52 10.43
N GLN A 333 3.09 -2.55 10.08
CA GLN A 333 3.54 -3.08 8.79
C GLN A 333 3.50 -4.61 8.77
N CYS A 334 3.69 -5.27 9.92
CA CYS A 334 3.50 -6.71 10.05
C CYS A 334 2.06 -7.05 10.44
N HIS A 335 1.48 -6.29 11.38
CA HIS A 335 0.09 -6.41 11.82
C HIS A 335 -0.82 -5.51 10.97
N SER A 336 -0.93 -5.80 9.68
CA SER A 336 -1.60 -4.91 8.71
C SER A 336 -3.11 -4.70 8.92
N GLU A 337 -3.75 -5.51 9.77
CA GLU A 337 -5.15 -5.35 10.13
C GLU A 337 -5.37 -4.37 11.30
N VAL A 338 -4.33 -3.73 11.86
CA VAL A 338 -4.52 -2.68 12.87
C VAL A 338 -5.19 -1.44 12.27
N ASN A 339 -6.04 -0.77 13.06
CA ASN A 339 -6.69 0.47 12.66
C ASN A 339 -6.44 1.58 13.68
N ALA A 340 -5.59 2.55 13.30
CA ALA A 340 -5.23 3.68 14.16
C ALA A 340 -6.41 4.61 14.52
N SER A 341 -7.56 4.48 13.84
CA SER A 341 -8.76 5.27 14.13
C SER A 341 -9.56 4.73 15.34
N HIS A 342 -9.24 3.53 15.82
CA HIS A 342 -9.88 2.93 16.98
C HIS A 342 -9.08 3.21 18.26
N VAL A 343 -9.77 3.29 19.40
CA VAL A 343 -9.13 3.46 20.72
C VAL A 343 -8.17 2.31 21.02
N ARG A 344 -8.52 1.09 20.58
CA ARG A 344 -7.63 -0.07 20.61
C ARG A 344 -7.31 -0.51 19.17
N PRO A 345 -6.22 -0.02 18.55
CA PRO A 345 -5.93 -0.30 17.14
C PRO A 345 -5.84 -1.79 16.78
N CYS A 346 -5.46 -2.65 17.73
CA CYS A 346 -5.32 -4.08 17.51
C CYS A 346 -6.63 -4.89 17.59
N GLU A 347 -7.78 -4.27 17.89
CA GLU A 347 -9.06 -5.00 17.98
C GLU A 347 -9.59 -5.53 16.65
N THR A 348 -9.17 -4.91 15.56
CA THR A 348 -9.51 -5.28 14.18
C THR A 348 -8.67 -6.44 13.66
N ILE A 349 -7.65 -6.90 14.40
CA ILE A 349 -6.82 -8.05 13.99
C ILE A 349 -7.62 -9.34 14.12
N THR A 350 -7.79 -10.01 12.99
CA THR A 350 -8.43 -11.32 12.84
C THR A 350 -7.46 -12.39 12.35
N LYS A 351 -6.43 -12.01 11.59
CA LYS A 351 -5.46 -12.93 11.00
C LYS A 351 -4.08 -12.82 11.63
N LYS A 352 -3.31 -13.91 11.52
CA LYS A 352 -1.88 -13.92 11.87
C LYS A 352 -1.08 -13.10 10.85
N VAL A 353 0.09 -12.61 11.26
CA VAL A 353 1.03 -11.89 10.39
C VAL A 353 1.39 -12.77 9.19
N ASP A 354 1.26 -12.21 7.99
CA ASP A 354 1.65 -12.87 6.74
C ASP A 354 3.01 -12.36 6.27
N CYS A 355 4.07 -13.12 6.56
CA CYS A 355 5.43 -12.79 6.15
C CYS A 355 5.60 -12.74 4.62
N ALA A 356 4.78 -13.49 3.86
CA ALA A 356 4.87 -13.59 2.39
C ALA A 356 4.34 -12.34 1.67
N SER A 357 3.68 -11.43 2.39
CA SER A 357 3.30 -10.11 1.88
C SER A 357 4.52 -9.29 1.47
N CYS A 358 5.62 -9.39 2.24
CA CYS A 358 6.89 -8.74 1.97
C CYS A 358 7.97 -9.69 1.43
N HIS A 359 8.04 -10.92 1.95
CA HIS A 359 8.96 -11.95 1.48
C HIS A 359 8.31 -12.81 0.38
N ALA A 360 7.93 -12.16 -0.71
CA ALA A 360 7.10 -12.77 -1.74
C ALA A 360 7.72 -14.03 -2.35
N GLU A 361 8.94 -13.92 -2.87
CA GLU A 361 9.66 -15.02 -3.54
C GLU A 361 9.87 -16.21 -2.61
N VAL A 362 10.37 -15.94 -1.40
CA VAL A 362 10.58 -16.96 -0.35
C VAL A 362 9.25 -17.61 0.05
N GLY A 363 8.17 -16.83 0.15
CA GLY A 363 6.84 -17.35 0.44
C GLY A 363 6.30 -18.26 -0.66
N ASP A 364 6.67 -18.03 -1.93
CA ASP A 364 6.28 -18.90 -3.04
C ASP A 364 7.14 -20.16 -3.13
N GLU A 365 8.42 -20.11 -2.73
CA GLU A 365 9.24 -21.31 -2.52
C GLU A 365 8.68 -22.17 -1.38
N TYR A 366 8.37 -21.57 -0.23
CA TYR A 366 7.81 -22.26 0.92
C TYR A 366 6.51 -22.98 0.59
N LYS A 367 5.59 -22.35 -0.16
CA LYS A 367 4.34 -23.01 -0.59
C LYS A 367 4.55 -24.26 -1.43
N GLN A 368 5.67 -24.33 -2.16
CA GLN A 368 6.04 -25.50 -2.96
C GLN A 368 6.75 -26.57 -2.13
N SER A 369 7.22 -26.23 -0.93
CA SER A 369 7.91 -27.16 -0.04
C SER A 369 6.96 -28.15 0.61
N THR A 370 7.53 -29.23 1.16
CA THR A 370 6.76 -30.20 1.94
C THR A 370 6.13 -29.55 3.17
N HIS A 371 6.85 -28.65 3.86
CA HIS A 371 6.28 -27.91 4.99
C HIS A 371 5.12 -27.01 4.57
N GLY A 372 5.27 -26.21 3.50
CA GLY A 372 4.19 -25.34 3.03
C GLY A 372 2.99 -26.09 2.50
N MET A 373 3.18 -27.21 1.80
CA MET A 373 2.09 -28.08 1.34
C MET A 373 1.32 -28.71 2.51
N LEU A 374 2.01 -29.14 3.57
CA LEU A 374 1.37 -29.69 4.78
C LEU A 374 0.67 -28.57 5.58
N SER A 375 1.29 -27.40 5.69
CA SER A 375 0.74 -26.22 6.36
C SER A 375 -0.54 -25.74 5.66
N ALA A 376 -0.58 -25.74 4.33
CA ALA A 376 -1.78 -25.43 3.55
C ALA A 376 -2.92 -26.43 3.76
N LYS A 377 -2.61 -27.66 4.20
CA LYS A 377 -3.59 -28.69 4.59
C LYS A 377 -3.99 -28.60 6.07
N ASN A 378 -3.54 -27.57 6.79
CA ASN A 378 -3.73 -27.40 8.24
C ASN A 378 -3.19 -28.58 9.07
N ASP A 379 -2.10 -29.21 8.62
CA ASP A 379 -1.43 -30.23 9.42
C ASP A 379 -0.78 -29.55 10.63
N PRO A 380 -1.12 -29.95 11.88
CA PRO A 380 -0.63 -29.30 13.09
C PRO A 380 0.88 -29.49 13.32
N ASN A 381 1.51 -30.41 12.58
CA ASN A 381 2.96 -30.66 12.66
C ASN A 381 3.75 -29.96 11.56
N ALA A 382 3.09 -29.21 10.68
CA ALA A 382 3.75 -28.50 9.60
C ALA A 382 4.31 -27.16 10.12
N PRO A 383 5.63 -26.94 10.06
CA PRO A 383 6.22 -25.74 10.62
C PRO A 383 5.89 -24.52 9.76
N VAL A 384 5.51 -23.41 10.38
CA VAL A 384 5.35 -22.10 9.72
C VAL A 384 6.57 -21.19 9.90
N CYS A 385 6.62 -20.07 9.19
CA CYS A 385 7.73 -19.11 9.21
C CYS A 385 8.22 -18.79 10.63
N SER A 386 7.28 -18.53 11.56
CA SER A 386 7.59 -18.13 12.92
C SER A 386 8.15 -19.23 13.82
N GLU A 387 7.93 -20.50 13.48
CA GLU A 387 8.48 -21.62 14.26
C GLU A 387 9.96 -21.83 13.96
N CYS A 388 10.38 -21.54 12.72
CA CYS A 388 11.79 -21.57 12.33
C CYS A 388 12.53 -20.26 12.66
N HIS A 389 11.93 -19.10 12.34
CA HIS A 389 12.61 -17.79 12.44
C HIS A 389 12.33 -17.05 13.76
N GLY A 390 11.26 -17.38 14.47
CA GLY A 390 10.77 -16.61 15.62
C GLY A 390 9.69 -15.58 15.22
N THR A 391 9.29 -14.74 16.19
CA THR A 391 8.24 -13.73 16.00
C THR A 391 8.79 -12.30 16.02
N HIS A 392 9.01 -11.73 17.20
CA HIS A 392 9.48 -10.34 17.35
C HIS A 392 11.01 -10.22 17.50
N GLU A 393 11.72 -11.32 17.81
CA GLU A 393 13.18 -11.41 17.95
C GLU A 393 13.82 -12.12 16.75
N ILE A 394 13.48 -11.70 15.52
CA ILE A 394 14.01 -12.34 14.31
C ILE A 394 15.43 -11.79 14.06
N LEU A 395 16.45 -12.61 14.28
CA LEU A 395 17.84 -12.23 14.08
C LEU A 395 18.36 -12.66 12.70
N SER A 396 19.25 -11.84 12.12
CA SER A 396 19.95 -12.17 10.87
C SER A 396 20.65 -13.52 10.93
N LYS A 397 20.64 -14.30 9.84
CA LYS A 397 21.37 -15.58 9.72
C LYS A 397 22.88 -15.49 9.93
N LYS A 398 23.43 -14.26 9.94
CA LYS A 398 24.85 -13.99 10.23
C LYS A 398 25.13 -13.81 11.72
N ASN A 399 24.08 -13.61 12.54
CA ASN A 399 24.21 -13.46 13.99
C ASN A 399 24.29 -14.86 14.64
N PRO A 400 25.33 -15.18 15.43
CA PRO A 400 25.47 -16.47 16.11
C PRO A 400 24.30 -16.85 17.03
N LYS A 401 23.55 -15.86 17.53
CA LYS A 401 22.35 -16.08 18.36
C LYS A 401 21.09 -16.39 17.53
N SER A 402 21.12 -16.22 16.22
CA SER A 402 19.97 -16.52 15.36
C SER A 402 19.69 -18.01 15.32
N ARG A 403 18.41 -18.38 15.39
CA ARG A 403 17.95 -19.77 15.19
C ARG A 403 18.43 -20.39 13.88
N THR A 404 18.63 -19.55 12.86
CA THR A 404 19.04 -19.97 11.52
C THR A 404 20.54 -19.78 11.25
N PHE A 405 21.32 -19.44 12.28
CA PHE A 405 22.77 -19.46 12.18
C PHE A 405 23.28 -20.89 11.98
N PRO A 406 24.32 -21.15 11.14
CA PRO A 406 24.70 -22.50 10.73
C PRO A 406 24.85 -23.52 11.85
N THR A 407 25.48 -23.17 12.98
CA THR A 407 25.66 -24.08 14.13
C THR A 407 24.36 -24.41 14.88
N ASN A 408 23.32 -23.59 14.71
CA ASN A 408 22.03 -23.75 15.38
C ASN A 408 21.02 -24.52 14.52
N ILE A 409 21.26 -24.64 13.20
CA ILE A 409 20.37 -25.33 12.26
C ILE A 409 20.11 -26.79 12.66
N PRO A 410 21.11 -27.62 13.00
CA PRO A 410 20.84 -29.01 13.37
C PRO A 410 19.91 -29.13 14.58
N ALA A 411 20.12 -28.29 15.60
CA ALA A 411 19.26 -28.25 16.79
C ALA A 411 17.84 -27.77 16.45
N LEU A 412 17.71 -26.76 15.58
CA LEU A 412 16.41 -26.27 15.11
C LEU A 412 15.62 -27.36 14.37
N CYS A 413 16.25 -28.06 13.42
CA CYS A 413 15.62 -29.15 12.68
C CYS A 413 15.29 -30.35 13.57
N ALA A 414 16.14 -30.61 14.58
CA ALA A 414 15.95 -31.70 15.53
C ALA A 414 14.68 -31.56 16.37
N LEU A 415 14.11 -30.36 16.53
CA LEU A 415 12.85 -30.16 17.26
C LEU A 415 11.69 -30.99 16.68
N CYS A 416 11.75 -31.33 15.39
CA CYS A 416 10.72 -32.16 14.75
C CYS A 416 11.30 -33.44 14.13
N HIS A 417 12.55 -33.41 13.65
CA HIS A 417 13.16 -34.50 12.88
C HIS A 417 14.05 -35.44 13.69
N ARG A 418 14.28 -35.18 14.99
CA ARG A 418 14.96 -36.15 15.86
C ARG A 418 14.06 -37.36 16.09
N GLU A 419 14.65 -38.54 16.25
CA GLU A 419 13.92 -39.77 16.57
C GLU A 419 12.96 -39.55 17.75
N GLY A 420 11.70 -39.97 17.61
CA GLY A 420 10.66 -39.76 18.61
C GLY A 420 9.89 -38.43 18.51
N GLU A 421 10.38 -37.45 17.73
CA GLU A 421 9.69 -36.17 17.53
C GLU A 421 8.63 -36.22 16.41
N GLN A 422 7.78 -35.19 16.37
CA GLN A 422 6.53 -35.16 15.58
C GLN A 422 6.70 -35.49 14.08
N ALA A 423 7.79 -35.07 13.45
CA ALA A 423 8.04 -35.39 12.04
C ALA A 423 8.73 -36.74 11.86
N ALA A 424 9.62 -37.13 12.79
CA ALA A 424 10.34 -38.40 12.73
C ALA A 424 9.41 -39.61 12.91
N VAL A 425 8.44 -39.55 13.81
CA VAL A 425 7.48 -40.67 14.02
C VAL A 425 6.61 -40.96 12.79
N ARG A 426 6.52 -40.01 11.85
CA ARG A 426 5.77 -40.14 10.60
C ARG A 426 6.64 -40.62 9.44
N TYR A 427 7.96 -40.65 9.64
CA TYR A 427 8.91 -41.08 8.61
C TYR A 427 8.83 -42.59 8.43
N LYS A 428 8.59 -43.03 7.19
CA LYS A 428 8.50 -44.45 6.81
C LYS A 428 9.71 -44.94 6.02
N GLY A 429 10.78 -44.14 5.94
CA GLY A 429 11.99 -44.53 5.24
C GLY A 429 12.92 -45.37 6.12
N LYS A 430 14.11 -45.67 5.61
CA LYS A 430 15.06 -46.59 6.24
C LYS A 430 16.09 -45.91 7.15
N GLU A 431 16.22 -44.59 7.07
CA GLU A 431 17.19 -43.83 7.85
C GLU A 431 16.63 -43.45 9.24
N HIS A 432 17.26 -43.95 10.29
CA HIS A 432 16.93 -43.65 11.69
C HIS A 432 18.06 -42.88 12.37
N SER A 433 17.74 -42.19 13.46
CA SER A 433 18.72 -41.39 14.23
C SER A 433 19.50 -40.41 13.35
N ILE A 434 18.78 -39.71 12.46
CA ILE A 434 19.36 -38.86 11.41
C ILE A 434 20.16 -37.70 12.03
N ILE A 435 19.65 -37.11 13.13
CA ILE A 435 20.30 -35.99 13.81
C ILE A 435 21.61 -36.43 14.46
N GLU A 436 21.61 -37.58 15.13
CA GLU A 436 22.79 -38.17 15.77
C GLU A 436 23.82 -38.56 14.70
N SER A 437 23.36 -39.24 13.64
CA SER A 437 24.18 -39.63 12.50
C SER A 437 24.86 -38.43 11.83
N TYR A 438 24.09 -37.37 11.55
CA TYR A 438 24.62 -36.14 10.97
C TYR A 438 25.67 -35.52 11.89
N THR A 439 25.39 -35.41 13.20
CA THR A 439 26.32 -34.86 14.19
C THR A 439 27.65 -35.60 14.20
N GLU A 440 27.61 -36.92 14.01
CA GLU A 440 28.81 -37.77 13.96
C GLU A 440 29.50 -37.85 12.59
N SER A 441 28.85 -37.34 11.53
CA SER A 441 29.45 -37.24 10.19
C SER A 441 30.59 -36.23 10.16
N ILE A 442 31.39 -36.23 9.08
CA ILE A 442 32.44 -35.23 8.89
C ILE A 442 31.88 -33.80 8.79
N HIS A 443 30.67 -33.65 8.24
CA HIS A 443 30.00 -32.36 8.18
C HIS A 443 29.54 -31.90 9.58
N GLY A 444 28.89 -32.78 10.35
CA GLY A 444 28.48 -32.46 11.72
C GLY A 444 29.66 -32.17 12.64
N LYS A 445 30.74 -32.95 12.55
CA LYS A 445 31.97 -32.70 13.31
C LYS A 445 32.65 -31.39 12.92
N GLY A 446 32.75 -31.10 11.62
CA GLY A 446 33.29 -29.83 11.14
C GLY A 446 32.49 -28.63 11.65
N LEU A 447 31.16 -28.73 11.63
CA LEU A 447 30.27 -27.68 12.10
C LEU A 447 30.29 -27.52 13.63
N MET A 448 30.10 -28.61 14.38
CA MET A 448 29.84 -28.60 15.82
C MET A 448 31.11 -28.64 16.67
N LYS A 449 32.13 -29.41 16.25
CA LYS A 449 33.40 -29.52 16.99
C LYS A 449 34.43 -28.50 16.56
N SER A 450 34.49 -28.21 15.26
CA SER A 450 35.48 -27.27 14.70
C SER A 450 34.92 -25.87 14.44
N GLY A 451 33.61 -25.63 14.64
CA GLY A 451 32.98 -24.32 14.46
C GLY A 451 32.95 -23.82 13.01
N LEU A 452 33.16 -24.69 12.02
CA LEU A 452 33.26 -24.30 10.62
C LEU A 452 31.86 -24.03 10.04
N THR A 453 31.46 -22.76 10.01
CA THR A 453 30.13 -22.34 9.53
C THR A 453 29.92 -22.50 8.02
N VAL A 454 30.99 -22.81 7.28
CA VAL A 454 30.96 -23.10 5.83
C VAL A 454 30.61 -24.56 5.54
N THR A 455 30.56 -25.41 6.56
CA THR A 455 30.24 -26.82 6.41
C THR A 455 28.75 -27.03 6.08
N ALA A 456 28.44 -28.06 5.30
CA ALA A 456 27.08 -28.37 4.89
C ALA A 456 26.18 -28.66 6.09
N THR A 457 25.04 -27.97 6.16
CA THR A 457 23.95 -28.18 7.13
C THR A 457 22.77 -28.87 6.46
N CYS A 458 21.71 -29.18 7.22
CA CYS A 458 20.48 -29.77 6.69
C CYS A 458 19.93 -29.00 5.49
N THR A 459 19.93 -27.67 5.55
CA THR A 459 19.44 -26.80 4.48
C THR A 459 20.39 -26.67 3.29
N GLY A 460 21.67 -26.99 3.47
CA GLY A 460 22.66 -27.04 2.39
C GLY A 460 22.41 -28.19 1.41
N CYS A 461 21.82 -29.29 1.88
CA CYS A 461 21.45 -30.42 1.03
C CYS A 461 19.96 -30.39 0.66
N HIS A 462 19.06 -30.10 1.59
CA HIS A 462 17.61 -30.14 1.37
C HIS A 462 16.97 -28.83 0.90
N THR A 463 17.76 -27.76 0.73
CA THR A 463 17.35 -26.42 0.25
C THR A 463 16.19 -25.80 1.03
N ALA A 464 16.52 -24.88 1.96
CA ALA A 464 15.51 -23.93 2.45
C ALA A 464 15.21 -22.88 1.34
N HIS A 465 13.98 -22.49 1.05
CA HIS A 465 12.69 -22.87 1.67
C HIS A 465 11.87 -23.80 0.75
N ARG A 466 12.52 -24.71 0.03
CA ARG A 466 11.89 -25.60 -0.95
C ARG A 466 12.28 -27.06 -0.72
N GLU A 467 12.20 -27.47 0.54
CA GLU A 467 12.48 -28.84 0.96
C GLU A 467 11.45 -29.82 0.39
N LEU A 468 11.93 -30.68 -0.53
CA LEU A 468 11.13 -31.64 -1.28
C LEU A 468 11.67 -33.06 -1.08
N PRO A 469 10.80 -34.09 -1.12
CA PRO A 469 11.25 -35.48 -1.02
C PRO A 469 12.16 -35.87 -2.19
N HIS A 470 13.08 -36.81 -1.98
CA HIS A 470 14.03 -37.28 -3.01
C HIS A 470 13.36 -37.81 -4.29
N THR A 471 12.12 -38.29 -4.21
CA THR A 471 11.35 -38.75 -5.36
C THR A 471 10.85 -37.62 -6.26
N ASN A 472 10.84 -36.37 -5.77
CA ASN A 472 10.40 -35.22 -6.54
C ASN A 472 11.54 -34.74 -7.46
N PRO A 473 11.33 -34.63 -8.79
CA PRO A 473 12.35 -34.17 -9.73
C PRO A 473 12.93 -32.78 -9.44
N ASN A 474 12.19 -31.91 -8.76
CA ASN A 474 12.63 -30.56 -8.38
C ASN A 474 13.39 -30.53 -7.04
N SER A 475 13.52 -31.67 -6.35
CA SER A 475 14.27 -31.74 -5.09
C SER A 475 15.77 -31.71 -5.34
N SER A 476 16.51 -30.94 -4.55
CA SER A 476 17.98 -30.92 -4.56
C SER A 476 18.60 -32.28 -4.23
N ILE A 477 17.89 -33.13 -3.47
CA ILE A 477 18.34 -34.47 -3.10
C ILE A 477 17.76 -35.57 -4.01
N ASN A 478 17.11 -35.20 -5.10
CA ASN A 478 16.70 -36.18 -6.09
C ASN A 478 17.93 -36.81 -6.77
N PRO A 479 17.95 -38.12 -7.08
CA PRO A 479 19.13 -38.77 -7.66
C PRO A 479 19.71 -38.10 -8.91
N GLN A 480 18.87 -37.45 -9.72
CA GLN A 480 19.30 -36.68 -10.90
C GLN A 480 20.03 -35.37 -10.53
N ASN A 481 19.76 -34.82 -9.34
CA ASN A 481 20.24 -33.51 -8.89
C ASN A 481 21.35 -33.59 -7.82
N VAL A 482 21.51 -34.74 -7.13
CA VAL A 482 22.46 -34.93 -6.02
C VAL A 482 23.89 -34.51 -6.38
N ALA A 483 24.37 -34.84 -7.58
CA ALA A 483 25.72 -34.46 -8.02
C ALA A 483 25.92 -32.94 -8.06
N ALA A 484 24.92 -32.19 -8.57
CA ALA A 484 24.95 -30.73 -8.59
C ALA A 484 24.85 -30.14 -7.17
N THR A 485 24.02 -30.73 -6.31
CA THR A 485 23.89 -30.32 -4.90
C THR A 485 25.21 -30.44 -4.16
N CYS A 486 25.87 -31.61 -4.20
CA CYS A 486 27.19 -31.79 -3.61
C CYS A 486 28.25 -30.87 -4.26
N GLY A 487 28.13 -30.67 -5.57
CA GLY A 487 29.02 -29.84 -6.39
C GLY A 487 29.03 -28.36 -6.01
N THR A 488 28.01 -27.85 -5.32
CA THR A 488 27.98 -26.49 -4.78
C THR A 488 29.19 -26.19 -3.88
N CYS A 489 29.70 -27.22 -3.17
CA CYS A 489 30.91 -27.12 -2.37
C CYS A 489 32.05 -28.01 -2.91
N HIS A 490 31.72 -29.17 -3.49
CA HIS A 490 32.68 -30.15 -3.99
C HIS A 490 32.79 -30.11 -5.53
N HIS A 491 32.90 -28.90 -6.11
CA HIS A 491 32.85 -28.70 -7.56
C HIS A 491 33.88 -29.55 -8.33
N GLY A 492 35.13 -29.61 -7.85
CA GLY A 492 36.16 -30.44 -8.49
C GLY A 492 35.89 -31.94 -8.44
N ILE A 493 35.11 -32.42 -7.45
CA ILE A 493 34.67 -33.82 -7.38
C ILE A 493 33.49 -34.05 -8.31
N GLN A 494 32.53 -33.11 -8.35
CA GLN A 494 31.42 -33.15 -9.30
C GLN A 494 31.93 -33.26 -10.74
N GLU A 495 32.89 -32.43 -11.14
CA GLU A 495 33.45 -32.44 -12.49
C GLU A 495 34.06 -33.80 -12.85
N LYS A 496 34.80 -34.42 -11.91
CA LYS A 496 35.37 -35.76 -12.10
C LYS A 496 34.31 -36.84 -12.19
N PHE A 497 33.29 -36.79 -11.32
CA PHE A 497 32.17 -37.73 -11.34
C PHE A 497 31.41 -37.66 -12.66
N GLU A 498 31.11 -36.45 -13.13
CA GLU A 498 30.35 -36.21 -14.36
C GLU A 498 31.06 -36.73 -15.62
N LYS A 499 32.40 -36.77 -15.60
CA LYS A 499 33.25 -37.34 -16.67
C LYS A 499 33.48 -38.85 -16.54
N SER A 500 32.98 -39.48 -15.47
CA SER A 500 33.17 -40.92 -15.23
C SER A 500 32.05 -41.77 -15.82
N ILE A 501 32.30 -43.07 -15.98
CA ILE A 501 31.29 -44.06 -16.44
C ILE A 501 30.09 -44.18 -15.49
N HIS A 502 30.21 -43.71 -14.25
CA HIS A 502 29.12 -43.71 -13.26
C HIS A 502 28.13 -42.57 -13.46
N SER A 503 28.45 -41.59 -14.31
CA SER A 503 27.57 -40.47 -14.62
C SER A 503 26.62 -40.80 -15.76
N SER A 504 25.36 -40.40 -15.60
CA SER A 504 24.33 -40.49 -16.65
C SER A 504 24.64 -39.60 -17.86
N LYS A 505 25.62 -38.69 -17.76
CA LYS A 505 26.09 -37.88 -18.90
C LYS A 505 26.99 -38.68 -19.85
N ILE A 506 27.62 -39.76 -19.37
CA ILE A 506 28.57 -40.58 -20.13
C ILE A 506 28.00 -41.96 -20.43
N SER A 507 27.26 -42.54 -19.48
CA SER A 507 26.73 -43.90 -19.60
C SER A 507 25.21 -43.90 -19.63
N ASN A 508 24.64 -44.78 -20.47
CA ASN A 508 23.20 -45.08 -20.51
C ASN A 508 22.85 -46.37 -19.74
N ALA A 509 23.77 -46.87 -18.90
CA ALA A 509 23.53 -48.07 -18.10
C ALA A 509 22.33 -47.86 -17.16
N LYS A 510 21.57 -48.93 -16.92
CA LYS A 510 20.50 -48.93 -15.93
C LYS A 510 21.12 -48.99 -14.52
N ASN A 511 20.55 -48.26 -13.56
CA ASN A 511 20.98 -48.22 -12.15
C ASN A 511 22.39 -47.64 -11.92
N LEU A 512 22.67 -46.46 -12.47
CA LEU A 512 23.89 -45.72 -12.18
C LEU A 512 23.91 -45.23 -10.72
N PRO A 513 25.05 -45.32 -10.02
CA PRO A 513 25.18 -44.80 -8.67
C PRO A 513 25.27 -43.27 -8.70
N SER A 514 24.81 -42.64 -7.63
CA SER A 514 24.97 -41.22 -7.36
C SER A 514 25.86 -41.01 -6.14
N CYS A 515 26.13 -39.74 -5.78
CA CYS A 515 27.08 -39.43 -4.72
C CYS A 515 26.67 -40.07 -3.38
N ASN A 516 25.38 -40.18 -3.10
CA ASN A 516 24.89 -40.72 -1.83
C ASN A 516 24.84 -42.27 -1.78
N ASP A 517 24.93 -42.93 -2.93
CA ASP A 517 25.05 -44.40 -3.02
C ASP A 517 26.46 -44.86 -2.64
N CYS A 518 27.48 -44.03 -2.93
CA CYS A 518 28.86 -44.26 -2.50
C CYS A 518 29.16 -43.65 -1.12
N HIS A 519 28.51 -42.54 -0.76
CA HIS A 519 28.68 -41.85 0.52
C HIS A 519 27.33 -41.73 1.23
N SER A 520 27.13 -42.41 2.37
CA SER A 520 25.91 -42.18 3.15
C SER A 520 25.78 -40.71 3.55
N ALA A 521 24.77 -40.00 3.03
CA ALA A 521 24.68 -38.55 3.12
C ALA A 521 24.63 -38.03 4.57
N HIS A 522 23.92 -38.72 5.46
CA HIS A 522 23.85 -38.37 6.89
C HIS A 522 24.96 -39.00 7.73
N LYS A 523 25.76 -39.93 7.20
CA LYS A 523 26.85 -40.62 7.93
C LYS A 523 28.20 -40.46 7.22
N ILE A 524 28.34 -39.42 6.40
CA ILE A 524 29.49 -39.25 5.51
C ILE A 524 30.79 -39.17 6.34
N LYS A 525 31.77 -39.99 5.95
CA LYS A 525 33.10 -40.05 6.56
C LYS A 525 34.14 -39.59 5.54
N ARG A 526 35.33 -39.24 6.03
CA ARG A 526 36.45 -38.88 5.15
C ARG A 526 36.96 -40.11 4.41
N ALA A 527 37.32 -39.93 3.14
CA ALA A 527 37.84 -41.01 2.30
C ALA A 527 39.21 -41.56 2.76
N ASP A 528 39.96 -40.78 3.55
CA ASP A 528 41.25 -41.16 4.14
C ASP A 528 41.11 -41.80 5.53
N SER A 529 39.89 -41.99 6.04
CA SER A 529 39.67 -42.62 7.35
C SER A 529 39.87 -44.13 7.31
N GLU A 530 40.39 -44.67 8.42
CA GLU A 530 40.55 -46.11 8.61
C GLU A 530 39.20 -46.83 8.48
N GLY A 531 39.15 -47.91 7.70
CA GLY A 531 37.93 -48.64 7.39
C GLY A 531 37.07 -48.08 6.24
N PHE A 532 37.37 -46.89 5.69
CA PHE A 532 36.65 -46.38 4.49
C PHE A 532 36.79 -47.33 3.29
N LYS A 533 37.99 -47.86 3.07
CA LYS A 533 38.27 -48.82 1.99
C LYS A 533 37.44 -50.10 2.13
N LEU A 534 37.24 -50.61 3.34
CA LEU A 534 36.40 -51.79 3.58
C LEU A 534 34.92 -51.48 3.30
N HIS A 535 34.44 -50.31 3.71
CA HIS A 535 33.07 -49.89 3.48
C HIS A 535 32.75 -49.66 2.00
N ILE A 536 33.68 -49.09 1.22
CA ILE A 536 33.45 -48.85 -0.21
C ILE A 536 33.45 -50.15 -1.01
N MET A 537 34.20 -51.19 -0.59
CA MET A 537 34.13 -52.50 -1.25
C MET A 537 32.73 -53.12 -1.15
N ASP A 538 32.04 -52.97 0.00
CA ASP A 538 30.63 -53.37 0.13
C ASP A 538 29.71 -52.58 -0.83
N GLN A 539 29.92 -51.27 -0.97
CA GLN A 539 29.08 -50.45 -1.86
C GLN A 539 29.27 -50.85 -3.33
N CYS A 540 30.53 -51.01 -3.77
CA CYS A 540 30.86 -51.43 -5.13
C CYS A 540 30.35 -52.85 -5.42
N GLY A 541 30.45 -53.76 -4.45
CA GLY A 541 30.05 -55.16 -4.58
C GLY A 541 28.56 -55.37 -4.87
N ARG A 542 27.69 -54.39 -4.57
CA ARG A 542 26.25 -54.45 -4.93
C ARG A 542 26.00 -54.42 -6.43
N CYS A 543 26.93 -53.86 -7.21
CA CYS A 543 26.84 -53.75 -8.66
C CYS A 543 27.96 -54.53 -9.37
N HIS A 544 29.12 -54.66 -8.74
CA HIS A 544 30.31 -55.33 -9.26
C HIS A 544 30.57 -56.66 -8.53
N VAL A 545 29.57 -57.54 -8.49
CA VAL A 545 29.60 -58.80 -7.72
C VAL A 545 30.80 -59.68 -8.08
N GLU A 546 31.18 -59.75 -9.36
CA GLU A 546 32.31 -60.57 -9.82
C GLU A 546 33.69 -59.99 -9.41
N ILE A 547 33.77 -58.72 -9.03
CA ILE A 547 35.00 -58.08 -8.52
C ILE A 547 35.06 -58.17 -6.98
N ALA A 548 33.92 -58.41 -6.33
CA ALA A 548 33.77 -58.44 -4.87
C ALA A 548 33.75 -59.85 -4.25
N LYS A 549 33.79 -60.91 -5.08
CA LYS A 549 34.14 -62.27 -4.65
C LYS A 549 35.64 -62.37 -4.41
#